data_AF-A0A382L250-F1
#
_entry.id   AF-A0A382L250-F1
#
_cell.length_a   1.000
_cell.length_b   1.000
_cell.length_c   1.000
_cell.angle_alpha   90.00
_cell.angle_beta   90.00
_cell.angle_gamma   90.00
#
_symmetry.space_group_name_H-M   'P 1'
#
loop_
_entity.id
_entity.type
_entity.pdbx_description
1 polymer ?
#
loop_
_entity_poly.entity_id
_entity_poly.type
_entity_poly.pdbx_seq_one_letter_code
_entity_poly.pdbx_strand_id
1 'polypeptide(L)'
;MPSNGRPLMRWILVIGAFFLNGAALVAQSTDRIIAKDGDIFITPGIHASVQIEYTGTVIHVDPWSAGDLSSLKPADLILITDDPGHHMDVNAITTLRKPGAPVVLTADAQKHYPDGRVLANGESGTFAGIQVE
;
A
#
# COMPACT_ATOMS: atom_id res chain seq x y z
N MET A 1 71.13 2.05 36.67
CA MET A 1 70.32 3.14 36.08
C MET A 1 69.85 2.73 34.70
N PRO A 2 68.59 3.00 34.32
CA PRO A 2 67.91 2.40 33.18
C PRO A 2 68.02 3.26 31.90
N SER A 3 67.85 2.66 30.71
CA SER A 3 66.89 3.12 29.69
C SER A 3 67.09 2.38 28.35
N ASN A 4 66.42 1.24 28.19
CA ASN A 4 66.12 0.68 26.87
C ASN A 4 64.70 1.11 26.48
N GLY A 5 64.56 2.29 25.89
CA GLY A 5 63.31 2.75 25.28
C GLY A 5 63.22 2.27 23.84
N ARG A 6 62.42 1.22 23.58
CA ARG A 6 62.00 0.84 22.22
C ARG A 6 60.75 1.63 21.83
N PRO A 7 60.59 2.01 20.55
CA PRO A 7 59.54 2.93 20.12
C PRO A 7 58.15 2.30 20.25
N LEU A 8 57.22 3.06 20.82
CA LEU A 8 55.81 2.69 20.97
C LEU A 8 55.19 2.57 19.58
N MET A 9 54.91 1.33 19.17
CA MET A 9 54.16 1.02 17.95
C MET A 9 52.70 1.41 18.17
N ARG A 10 52.23 2.39 17.41
CA ARG A 10 50.81 2.77 17.29
C ARG A 10 50.04 1.55 16.79
N TRP A 11 49.15 1.01 17.61
CA TRP A 11 48.10 0.11 17.16
C TRP A 11 46.76 0.83 17.28
N ILE A 12 46.28 1.32 16.14
CA ILE A 12 44.89 1.71 15.95
C ILE A 12 44.12 0.40 15.83
N LEU A 13 43.24 0.12 16.78
CA LEU A 13 42.14 -0.83 16.61
C LEU A 13 40.85 -0.09 16.90
N VAL A 14 40.33 0.58 15.87
CA VAL A 14 38.93 1.03 15.84
C VAL A 14 38.11 -0.20 15.47
N ILE A 15 37.52 -0.86 16.47
CA ILE A 15 36.48 -1.85 16.23
C ILE A 15 35.17 -1.08 16.06
N GLY A 16 34.87 -0.72 14.82
CA GLY A 16 33.54 -0.22 14.46
C GLY A 16 32.56 -1.40 14.48
N ALA A 17 31.73 -1.49 15.51
CA ALA A 17 30.59 -2.41 15.52
C ALA A 17 29.54 -1.89 14.53
N PHE A 18 29.52 -2.46 13.32
CA PHE A 18 28.40 -2.30 12.39
C PHE A 18 27.20 -3.09 12.94
N PHE A 19 26.29 -2.39 13.62
CA PHE A 19 24.96 -2.93 13.90
C PHE A 19 24.15 -2.92 12.60
N LEU A 20 24.18 -4.05 11.88
CA LEU A 20 23.25 -4.31 10.79
C LEU A 20 21.86 -4.52 11.40
N ASN A 21 21.08 -3.45 11.56
CA ASN A 21 19.66 -3.54 11.88
C ASN A 21 18.94 -4.02 10.61
N GLY A 22 18.93 -5.33 10.40
CA GLY A 22 18.04 -5.96 9.42
C GLY A 22 16.62 -5.89 9.95
N ALA A 23 15.92 -4.78 9.70
CA ALA A 23 14.47 -4.81 9.76
C ALA A 23 14.00 -5.82 8.71
N ALA A 24 13.49 -6.96 9.16
CA ALA A 24 12.81 -7.88 8.27
C ALA A 24 11.60 -7.14 7.71
N LEU A 25 11.69 -6.74 6.44
CA LEU A 25 10.53 -6.35 5.66
C LEU A 25 9.63 -7.58 5.60
N VAL A 26 8.60 -7.61 6.43
CA VAL A 26 7.49 -8.56 6.27
C VAL A 26 6.80 -8.13 4.98
N ALA A 27 7.22 -8.71 3.85
CA ALA A 27 6.49 -8.56 2.60
C ALA A 27 5.09 -9.14 2.82
N GLN A 28 4.06 -8.33 2.60
CA GLN A 28 2.69 -8.82 2.63
C GLN A 28 2.54 -9.83 1.49
N SER A 29 2.19 -11.07 1.83
CA SER A 29 2.04 -12.12 0.84
C SER A 29 0.76 -11.91 0.06
N THR A 30 0.87 -11.90 -1.27
CA THR A 30 -0.30 -11.97 -2.14
C THR A 30 -0.91 -13.36 -2.06
N ASP A 31 -2.21 -13.41 -1.73
CA ASP A 31 -3.01 -14.62 -1.81
C ASP A 31 -3.56 -14.79 -3.24
N ARG A 32 -3.67 -16.04 -3.68
CA ARG A 32 -4.25 -16.39 -4.98
C ARG A 32 -5.45 -17.30 -4.76
N ILE A 33 -6.59 -16.90 -5.32
CA ILE A 33 -7.81 -17.69 -5.37
C ILE A 33 -8.02 -18.13 -6.82
N ILE A 34 -8.08 -19.45 -7.03
CA ILE A 34 -8.38 -20.02 -8.35
C ILE A 34 -9.89 -19.88 -8.59
N ALA A 35 -10.28 -19.14 -9.62
CA ALA A 35 -11.68 -19.03 -10.05
C ALA A 35 -11.86 -19.44 -11.51
N LYS A 36 -13.10 -19.76 -11.89
CA LYS A 36 -13.43 -20.38 -13.19
C LYS A 36 -13.02 -19.53 -14.41
N ASP A 37 -13.09 -18.20 -14.30
CA ASP A 37 -12.85 -17.27 -15.42
C ASP A 37 -11.52 -16.51 -15.28
N GLY A 38 -10.68 -16.89 -14.31
CA GLY A 38 -9.39 -16.25 -14.05
C GLY A 38 -9.03 -16.29 -12.56
N ASP A 39 -7.75 -16.26 -12.25
CA ASP A 39 -7.30 -16.14 -10.86
C ASP A 39 -7.64 -14.77 -10.29
N ILE A 40 -7.97 -14.73 -9.00
CA ILE A 40 -8.08 -13.52 -8.20
C ILE A 40 -6.83 -13.44 -7.33
N PHE A 41 -6.13 -12.31 -7.39
CA PHE A 41 -5.01 -12.03 -6.50
C PHE A 41 -5.42 -10.99 -5.47
N ILE A 42 -5.12 -11.24 -4.21
CA ILE A 42 -5.41 -10.33 -3.10
C ILE A 42 -4.09 -10.00 -2.42
N THR A 43 -3.66 -8.75 -2.52
CA THR A 43 -2.46 -8.25 -1.85
C THR A 43 -2.90 -7.32 -0.72
N PRO A 44 -2.79 -7.75 0.54
CA PRO A 44 -3.03 -6.86 1.67
C PRO A 44 -2.07 -5.69 1.63
N GLY A 45 -2.59 -4.49 1.88
CA GLY A 45 -1.83 -3.30 2.26
C GLY A 45 -1.88 -3.12 3.78
N ILE A 46 -1.57 -1.93 4.26
CA ILE A 46 -1.65 -1.64 5.70
C ILE A 46 -3.10 -1.41 6.15
N HIS A 47 -3.42 -1.79 7.40
CA HIS A 47 -4.74 -1.58 7.99
C HIS A 47 -5.88 -2.24 7.18
N ALA A 48 -6.80 -1.45 6.61
CA ALA A 48 -7.92 -1.91 5.78
C ALA A 48 -7.59 -1.90 4.28
N SER A 49 -6.40 -1.41 3.90
CA SER A 49 -6.00 -1.29 2.49
C SER A 49 -5.82 -2.66 1.85
N VAL A 50 -6.39 -2.85 0.66
CA VAL A 50 -6.23 -4.08 -0.13
C VAL A 50 -6.15 -3.75 -1.62
N GLN A 51 -5.20 -4.36 -2.32
CA GLN A 51 -5.23 -4.46 -3.78
C GLN A 51 -5.83 -5.80 -4.19
N ILE A 52 -6.80 -5.77 -5.10
CA ILE A 52 -7.38 -6.95 -5.73
C ILE A 52 -7.09 -6.90 -7.22
N GLU A 53 -6.67 -8.01 -7.80
CA GLU A 53 -6.52 -8.16 -9.24
C GLU A 53 -7.39 -9.30 -9.75
N TYR A 54 -8.14 -9.03 -10.82
CA TYR A 54 -8.97 -10.03 -11.47
C TYR A 54 -9.07 -9.77 -12.96
N THR A 55 -8.69 -10.74 -13.78
CA THR A 55 -8.78 -10.67 -15.26
C THR A 55 -8.14 -9.41 -15.88
N GLY A 56 -7.07 -8.89 -15.25
CA GLY A 56 -6.36 -7.68 -15.69
C GLY A 56 -6.91 -6.36 -15.13
N THR A 57 -8.03 -6.39 -14.40
CA THR A 57 -8.57 -5.25 -13.65
C THR A 57 -7.91 -5.17 -12.28
N VAL A 58 -7.42 -3.98 -11.91
CA VAL A 58 -6.87 -3.69 -10.58
C VAL A 58 -7.87 -2.86 -9.77
N ILE A 59 -8.22 -3.33 -8.59
CA ILE A 59 -9.11 -2.67 -7.64
C ILE A 59 -8.32 -2.34 -6.38
N HIS A 60 -8.40 -1.11 -5.89
CA HIS A 60 -7.92 -0.76 -4.56
C HIS A 60 -9.10 -0.49 -3.63
N VAL A 61 -9.07 -1.08 -2.45
CA VAL A 61 -9.99 -0.81 -1.35
C VAL A 61 -9.22 -0.05 -0.27
N ASP A 62 -9.74 1.10 0.15
CA ASP A 62 -9.19 1.93 1.23
C ASP A 62 -7.66 2.16 1.15
N PRO A 63 -7.12 2.59 -0.01
CA PRO A 63 -5.69 2.79 -0.13
C PRO A 63 -5.21 3.87 0.85
N TRP A 64 -4.13 3.59 1.58
CA TRP A 64 -3.60 4.50 2.61
C TRP A 64 -2.09 4.76 2.43
N SER A 65 -1.72 6.03 2.29
CA SER A 65 -0.35 6.47 1.96
C SER A 65 0.64 6.38 3.11
N ALA A 66 0.20 5.96 4.30
CA ALA A 66 1.11 5.58 5.38
C ALA A 66 1.85 4.25 5.08
N GLY A 67 1.39 3.49 4.09
CA GLY A 67 2.03 2.27 3.60
C GLY A 67 2.91 2.52 2.37
N ASP A 68 3.70 1.51 1.99
CA ASP A 68 4.49 1.58 0.76
C ASP A 68 3.62 1.31 -0.48
N LEU A 69 3.24 2.39 -1.18
CA LEU A 69 2.44 2.32 -2.40
C LEU A 69 3.27 1.95 -3.64
N SER A 70 4.60 1.95 -3.58
CA SER A 70 5.47 1.76 -4.75
C SER A 70 5.41 0.35 -5.33
N SER A 71 5.00 -0.62 -4.52
CA SER A 71 4.81 -2.02 -4.91
C SER A 71 3.42 -2.31 -5.48
N LEU A 72 2.49 -1.35 -5.38
CA LEU A 72 1.11 -1.50 -5.80
C LEU A 72 0.91 -1.08 -7.26
N LYS A 73 -0.08 -1.69 -7.92
CA LYS A 73 -0.40 -1.45 -9.33
C LYS A 73 -1.41 -0.31 -9.48
N PRO A 74 -1.37 0.45 -10.59
CA PRO A 74 -2.37 1.48 -10.86
C PRO A 74 -3.80 0.91 -10.96
N ALA A 75 -4.74 1.57 -10.29
CA ALA A 75 -6.13 1.17 -10.11
C ALA A 75 -7.00 1.46 -11.33
N ASP A 76 -7.77 0.47 -11.77
CA ASP A 76 -8.92 0.63 -12.67
C ASP A 76 -10.20 1.01 -11.91
N LEU A 77 -10.25 0.69 -10.62
CA LEU A 77 -11.34 1.03 -9.69
C LEU A 77 -10.75 1.29 -8.30
N ILE A 78 -11.24 2.33 -7.62
CA ILE A 78 -10.96 2.57 -6.19
C ILE A 78 -12.28 2.56 -5.43
N LEU A 79 -12.31 1.82 -4.32
CA LEU A 79 -13.42 1.75 -3.38
C LEU A 79 -13.00 2.36 -2.05
N ILE A 80 -13.80 3.27 -1.50
CA ILE A 80 -13.60 3.87 -0.19
C ILE A 80 -14.80 3.51 0.70
N THR A 81 -14.57 2.81 1.79
CA THR A 81 -15.65 2.29 2.63
C THR A 81 -16.13 3.26 3.70
N ASP A 82 -15.29 4.20 4.14
CA ASP A 82 -15.58 5.16 5.21
C ASP A 82 -14.74 6.45 5.06
N ASP A 83 -15.02 7.51 5.83
CA ASP A 83 -14.35 8.81 5.73
C ASP A 83 -13.13 9.09 6.65
N PRO A 84 -12.75 8.26 7.65
CA PRO A 84 -11.51 8.47 8.39
C PRO A 84 -10.28 8.38 7.47
N GLY A 85 -9.23 9.16 7.75
CA GLY A 85 -8.06 9.26 6.87
C GLY A 85 -7.27 7.96 6.62
N HIS A 86 -7.48 6.91 7.42
CA HIS A 86 -6.90 5.57 7.18
C HIS A 86 -7.78 4.67 6.29
N HIS A 87 -8.92 5.18 5.80
CA HIS A 87 -9.73 4.65 4.70
C HIS A 87 -9.75 5.65 3.52
N MET A 88 -9.94 6.95 3.83
CA MET A 88 -10.09 8.03 2.87
C MET A 88 -8.82 8.89 2.75
N ASP A 89 -7.86 8.42 1.96
CA ASP A 89 -6.60 9.12 1.72
C ASP A 89 -6.49 9.67 0.28
N VAL A 90 -6.68 10.98 0.13
CA VAL A 90 -6.61 11.67 -1.18
C VAL A 90 -5.25 11.48 -1.87
N ASN A 91 -4.16 11.38 -1.12
CA ASN A 91 -2.84 11.17 -1.71
C ASN A 91 -2.74 9.76 -2.31
N ALA A 92 -3.16 8.74 -1.55
CA ALA A 92 -3.14 7.36 -2.02
C ALA A 92 -4.06 7.16 -3.25
N ILE A 93 -5.26 7.75 -3.22
CA ILE A 93 -6.17 7.80 -4.37
C ILE A 93 -5.46 8.42 -5.58
N THR A 94 -4.85 9.59 -5.40
CA THR A 94 -4.18 10.31 -6.51
C THR A 94 -2.98 9.56 -7.07
N THR A 95 -2.21 8.89 -6.22
CA THR A 95 -1.04 8.10 -6.62
C THR A 95 -1.42 6.85 -7.40
N LEU A 96 -2.47 6.14 -6.98
CA LEU A 96 -2.80 4.82 -7.54
C LEU A 96 -3.82 4.89 -8.68
N ARG A 97 -4.69 5.89 -8.73
CA ARG A 97 -5.78 5.97 -9.71
C ARG A 97 -5.27 6.13 -11.14
N LYS A 98 -5.67 5.23 -12.06
CA LYS A 98 -5.48 5.47 -13.51
C LYS A 98 -6.35 6.66 -13.97
N PRO A 99 -5.91 7.43 -14.98
CA PRO A 99 -6.71 8.52 -15.53
C PRO A 99 -8.12 8.06 -15.90
N GLY A 100 -9.14 8.71 -15.33
CA GLY A 100 -10.55 8.41 -15.60
C GLY A 100 -11.14 7.19 -14.86
N ALA A 101 -10.34 6.42 -14.10
CA ALA A 101 -10.84 5.31 -13.30
C ALA A 101 -11.89 5.80 -12.28
N PRO A 102 -13.01 5.11 -12.07
CA PRO A 102 -13.97 5.48 -11.03
C PRO A 102 -13.36 5.37 -9.63
N VAL A 103 -13.70 6.34 -8.78
CA VAL A 103 -13.58 6.25 -7.32
C VAL A 103 -15.00 6.15 -6.79
N VAL A 104 -15.35 5.03 -6.18
CA VAL A 104 -16.66 4.78 -5.58
C VAL A 104 -16.52 4.92 -4.07
N LEU A 105 -17.40 5.69 -3.46
CA LEU A 105 -17.24 6.08 -2.06
C LEU A 105 -18.58 6.33 -1.37
N THR A 106 -18.56 6.46 -0.05
CA THR A 106 -19.74 6.85 0.74
C THR A 106 -20.05 8.33 0.58
N ALA A 107 -21.28 8.75 0.92
CA ALA A 107 -21.67 10.15 0.89
C ALA A 107 -20.78 11.04 1.81
N ASP A 108 -20.34 10.50 2.95
CA ASP A 108 -19.47 11.21 3.88
C ASP A 108 -18.06 11.38 3.32
N ALA A 109 -17.49 10.34 2.72
CA ALA A 109 -16.18 10.40 2.07
C ALA A 109 -16.15 11.40 0.89
N GLN A 110 -17.28 11.63 0.20
CA GLN A 110 -17.35 12.57 -0.92
C GLN A 110 -16.98 14.01 -0.52
N LYS A 111 -17.16 14.38 0.76
CA LYS A 111 -16.74 15.69 1.30
C LYS A 111 -15.24 15.92 1.15
N HIS A 112 -14.45 14.84 1.15
CA HIS A 112 -12.99 14.86 1.01
C HIS A 112 -12.53 14.69 -0.45
N TYR A 113 -13.35 14.07 -1.31
CA TYR A 113 -13.06 13.86 -2.73
C TYR A 113 -14.31 14.05 -3.59
N PRO A 114 -14.61 15.30 -4.00
CA PRO A 114 -15.84 15.67 -4.70
C PRO A 114 -16.05 14.94 -6.05
N ASP A 115 -14.97 14.49 -6.69
CA ASP A 115 -15.00 13.78 -7.97
C ASP A 115 -15.40 12.30 -7.85
N GLY A 116 -15.60 11.81 -6.62
CA GLY A 116 -16.03 10.45 -6.35
C GLY A 116 -17.51 10.21 -6.67
N ARG A 117 -17.83 8.97 -7.00
CA ARG A 117 -19.19 8.49 -7.24
C ARG A 117 -19.75 7.90 -5.95
N VAL A 118 -20.81 8.49 -5.43
CA VAL A 118 -21.48 7.97 -4.24
C VAL A 118 -22.22 6.69 -4.59
N LEU A 119 -22.04 5.65 -3.78
CA LEU A 119 -22.90 4.46 -3.74
C LEU A 119 -23.46 4.35 -2.32
N ALA A 120 -24.79 4.44 -2.18
CA ALA A 120 -25.43 4.40 -0.86
C ALA A 120 -25.66 2.96 -0.38
N ASN A 121 -25.82 2.78 0.93
CA ASN A 121 -26.12 1.48 1.52
C ASN A 121 -27.35 0.83 0.87
N GLY A 122 -27.19 -0.41 0.40
CA GLY A 122 -28.25 -1.18 -0.26
C GLY A 122 -28.42 -0.87 -1.75
N GLU A 123 -27.61 0.02 -2.33
CA GLU A 123 -27.52 0.21 -3.77
C GLU A 123 -26.50 -0.74 -4.40
N SER A 124 -26.57 -0.90 -5.71
CA SER A 124 -25.54 -1.57 -6.48
C SER A 124 -25.22 -0.79 -7.75
N GLY A 125 -24.01 -0.97 -8.27
CA GLY A 125 -23.55 -0.33 -9.50
C GLY A 125 -22.49 -1.16 -10.21
N THR A 126 -22.21 -0.81 -11.47
CA THR A 126 -21.11 -1.43 -12.23
C THR A 126 -20.03 -0.40 -12.53
N PHE A 127 -18.81 -0.68 -12.10
CA PHE A 127 -17.66 0.21 -12.20
C PHE A 127 -16.45 -0.57 -12.72
N ALA A 128 -15.82 -0.08 -13.79
CA ALA A 128 -14.73 -0.78 -14.47
C ALA A 128 -15.07 -2.25 -14.85
N GLY A 129 -16.35 -2.53 -15.17
CA GLY A 129 -16.84 -3.87 -15.48
C GLY A 129 -17.08 -4.79 -14.28
N ILE A 130 -16.90 -4.28 -13.06
CA ILE A 130 -17.10 -5.00 -11.79
C ILE A 130 -18.41 -4.52 -11.15
N GLN A 131 -19.26 -5.46 -10.72
CA GLN A 131 -20.44 -5.12 -9.93
C GLN A 131 -20.04 -4.90 -8.46
N VAL A 132 -20.57 -3.86 -7.84
CA VAL A 132 -20.33 -3.45 -6.45
C VAL A 132 -21.69 -3.22 -5.78
N GLU A 133 -21.86 -3.71 -4.55
CA GLU A 133 -23.07 -3.62 -3.71
C GLU A 133 -22.72 -3.46 -2.23
#